data_AF-A0A397UA42-F1
#
_entry.id   AF-A0A397UA42-F1
#
_cell.length_a   1.000
_cell.length_b   1.000
_cell.length_c   1.000
_cell.angle_alpha   90.00
_cell.angle_beta   90.00
_cell.angle_gamma   90.00
#
_symmetry.space_group_name_H-M   'P 1'
#
loop_
_entity.id
_entity.type
_entity.pdbx_description
1 polymer ?
#
loop_
_entity_poly.entity_id
_entity_poly.type
_entity_poly.pdbx_seq_one_letter_code
_entity_poly.pdbx_strand_id
1 'polypeptide(L)'
;MDHDPVFKDTYAKTRQYPYNATTLDFLYEKTALFLLQYFQDVFHNRGKSISILNKKTTENAKKINLQKKLPEIYQLATLNEEVDLRYLPTAYSTSYPPHPKLCDCCGLPLSDDNSMVYVCGHGYHVACYNKKCKYREKYYKRGIFENVNSFLKRIEKGENKLNKEDLDDDENDIEEGVDEVSEEIKEALDTSFKLAAEIYNIEHW
;
A
#
# COMPACT_ATOMS: atom_id res chain seq x y z
N MET A 1 9.31 -41.44 -2.80
CA MET A 1 9.69 -40.40 -3.77
C MET A 1 11.15 -40.13 -3.53
N ASP A 2 11.99 -40.58 -4.44
CA ASP A 2 13.44 -40.44 -4.37
C ASP A 2 13.77 -39.02 -4.81
N HIS A 3 14.27 -38.18 -3.90
CA HIS A 3 14.71 -36.84 -4.28
C HIS A 3 16.05 -36.99 -5.00
N ASP A 4 16.02 -36.93 -6.33
CA ASP A 4 17.19 -37.02 -7.19
C ASP A 4 18.27 -36.00 -6.74
N PRO A 5 19.39 -36.47 -6.16
CA PRO A 5 20.46 -35.60 -5.69
C PRO A 5 21.09 -34.81 -6.86
N VAL A 6 20.91 -35.25 -8.10
CA VAL A 6 21.39 -34.54 -9.30
C VAL A 6 20.70 -33.20 -9.47
N PHE A 7 19.39 -33.08 -9.21
CA PHE A 7 18.69 -31.80 -9.33
C PHE A 7 19.18 -30.78 -8.30
N LYS A 8 19.32 -31.21 -7.03
CA LYS A 8 19.80 -30.34 -5.94
C LYS A 8 21.25 -29.90 -6.17
N ASP A 9 22.12 -30.81 -6.59
CA ASP A 9 23.52 -30.49 -6.92
C ASP A 9 23.64 -29.59 -8.15
N THR A 10 22.83 -29.80 -9.19
CA THR A 10 22.84 -28.96 -10.40
C THR A 10 22.33 -27.56 -10.09
N TYR A 11 21.27 -27.44 -9.30
CA TYR A 11 20.72 -26.15 -8.89
C TYR A 11 21.71 -25.37 -8.01
N ALA A 12 22.35 -26.04 -7.04
CA ALA A 12 23.35 -25.42 -6.17
C ALA A 12 24.64 -24.99 -6.89
N LYS A 13 25.03 -25.69 -7.97
CA LYS A 13 26.24 -25.38 -8.74
C LYS A 13 26.03 -24.30 -9.81
N THR A 14 24.81 -24.16 -10.34
CA THR A 14 24.50 -23.22 -11.42
C THR A 14 24.00 -21.86 -10.93
N ARG A 15 23.52 -21.78 -9.68
CA ARG A 15 23.09 -20.53 -9.05
C ARG A 15 23.87 -20.29 -7.76
N GLN A 16 25.03 -19.65 -7.88
CA GLN A 16 25.60 -18.98 -6.71
C GLN A 16 24.66 -17.82 -6.37
N TYR A 17 24.15 -17.82 -5.14
CA TYR A 17 23.38 -16.70 -4.65
C TYR A 17 24.34 -15.50 -4.56
N PRO A 18 24.00 -14.34 -5.16
CA PRO A 18 24.96 -13.25 -5.37
C PRO A 18 25.43 -12.60 -4.07
N TYR A 19 24.70 -12.80 -2.97
CA TYR A 19 25.00 -12.23 -1.67
C TYR A 19 25.59 -13.26 -0.72
N ASN A 20 26.71 -12.92 -0.09
CA ASN A 20 27.21 -13.68 1.05
C ASN A 20 26.45 -13.29 2.35
N ALA A 21 26.66 -14.02 3.44
CA ALA A 21 25.97 -13.78 4.71
C ALA A 21 26.17 -12.34 5.23
N THR A 22 27.40 -11.80 5.14
CA THR A 22 27.71 -10.43 5.58
C THR A 22 26.94 -9.39 4.76
N THR A 23 26.87 -9.57 3.44
CA THR A 23 26.10 -8.68 2.56
C THR A 23 24.60 -8.76 2.87
N LEU A 24 24.09 -9.95 3.17
CA LEU A 24 22.70 -10.12 3.58
C LEU A 24 22.40 -9.43 4.92
N ASP A 25 23.28 -9.57 5.91
CA ASP A 25 23.13 -8.91 7.22
C ASP A 25 23.15 -7.39 7.06
N PHE A 26 24.07 -6.86 6.24
CA PHE A 26 24.11 -5.44 5.90
C PHE A 26 22.82 -4.95 5.23
N LEU A 27 22.34 -5.66 4.20
CA LEU A 27 21.10 -5.30 3.50
C LEU A 27 19.90 -5.35 4.45
N TYR A 28 19.87 -6.33 5.35
CA TYR A 28 18.85 -6.44 6.38
C TYR A 28 18.86 -5.22 7.30
N GLU A 29 20.01 -4.88 7.88
CA GLU A 29 20.15 -3.74 8.79
C GLU A 29 19.81 -2.41 8.08
N LYS A 30 20.29 -2.23 6.85
CA LYS A 30 20.02 -1.04 6.03
C LYS A 30 18.53 -0.90 5.71
N THR A 31 17.87 -2.01 5.38
CA THR A 31 16.42 -2.04 5.14
C THR A 31 15.63 -1.75 6.42
N ALA A 32 16.04 -2.35 7.54
CA ALA A 32 15.41 -2.11 8.84
C ALA A 32 15.52 -0.64 9.26
N LEU A 33 16.69 -0.03 9.08
CA LEU A 33 16.92 1.38 9.38
C LEU A 33 16.03 2.28 8.52
N PHE A 34 16.01 2.04 7.21
CA PHE A 34 15.13 2.77 6.28
C PHE A 34 13.67 2.68 6.69
N LEU A 35 13.17 1.48 6.99
CA LEU A 35 11.78 1.27 7.40
C LEU A 35 11.46 1.99 8.70
N LEU A 36 12.35 1.94 9.70
CA LEU A 36 12.14 2.63 10.98
C LEU A 36 12.05 4.14 10.77
N GLN A 37 13.00 4.74 10.06
CA GLN A 37 12.98 6.17 9.76
C GLN A 37 11.73 6.56 8.98
N TYR A 38 11.35 5.76 7.98
CA TYR A 38 10.14 5.99 7.21
C TYR A 38 8.87 5.96 8.10
N PHE A 39 8.72 4.97 8.97
CA PHE A 39 7.56 4.88 9.87
C PHE A 39 7.56 5.99 10.94
N GLN A 40 8.74 6.41 11.40
CA GLN A 40 8.89 7.57 12.25
C GLN A 40 8.34 8.82 11.57
N ASP A 41 8.71 9.05 10.30
CA ASP A 41 8.20 10.17 9.51
C ASP A 41 6.68 10.07 9.27
N VAL A 42 6.16 8.87 8.99
CA VAL A 42 4.70 8.63 8.91
C VAL A 42 4.03 9.06 10.21
N PHE A 43 4.59 8.66 11.36
CA PHE A 43 4.02 8.98 12.67
C PHE A 43 4.04 10.49 12.95
N HIS A 44 5.19 11.15 12.78
CA HIS A 44 5.32 12.58 13.03
C HIS A 44 4.50 13.44 12.06
N ASN A 45 4.21 12.92 10.87
CA ASN A 45 3.43 13.62 9.84
C ASN A 45 1.93 13.27 9.84
N ARG A 46 1.44 12.58 10.87
CA ARG A 46 0.01 12.31 11.06
C ARG A 46 -0.80 13.61 10.99
N GLY A 47 -1.78 13.63 10.08
CA GLY A 47 -2.68 14.77 9.90
C GLY A 47 -2.06 15.99 9.19
N LYS A 48 -0.80 15.93 8.73
CA LYS A 48 -0.16 17.02 8.00
C LYS A 48 -0.41 16.99 6.49
N SER A 49 -0.82 15.86 5.93
CA SER A 49 -1.19 15.76 4.51
C SER A 49 -2.46 16.58 4.22
N ILE A 50 -2.42 17.37 3.14
CA ILE A 50 -3.51 18.31 2.79
C ILE A 50 -4.07 18.01 1.40
N SER A 51 -5.37 18.26 1.24
CA SER A 51 -6.02 18.18 -0.06
C SER A 51 -5.95 19.54 -0.78
N ILE A 52 -5.53 19.54 -2.04
CA ILE A 52 -5.44 20.75 -2.86
C ILE A 52 -6.67 20.83 -3.77
N LEU A 53 -7.45 21.90 -3.64
CA LEU A 53 -8.56 22.18 -4.56
C LEU A 53 -8.04 23.01 -5.74
N ASN A 54 -8.15 22.46 -6.96
CA ASN A 54 -7.86 23.19 -8.19
C ASN A 54 -8.81 24.39 -8.33
N LYS A 55 -8.30 25.62 -8.10
CA LYS A 55 -9.06 26.88 -8.20
C LYS A 55 -9.52 27.24 -9.62
N LYS A 56 -9.11 26.50 -10.66
CA LYS A 56 -9.42 26.84 -12.06
C LYS A 56 -10.89 26.61 -12.48
N THR A 57 -11.75 26.02 -11.64
CA THR A 57 -13.15 25.77 -12.00
C THR A 57 -14.17 26.73 -11.36
N THR A 58 -13.74 27.76 -10.62
CA THR A 58 -14.66 28.61 -9.84
C THR A 58 -15.28 29.79 -10.59
N GLU A 59 -14.89 30.10 -11.83
CA GLU A 59 -15.55 31.20 -12.57
C GLU A 59 -16.85 30.77 -13.27
N ASN A 60 -17.03 29.48 -13.57
CA ASN A 60 -18.22 28.99 -14.29
C ASN A 60 -19.21 28.16 -13.44
N ALA A 61 -18.98 28.03 -12.12
CA ALA A 61 -19.85 27.26 -11.22
C ALA A 61 -20.86 28.15 -10.46
N LYS A 62 -21.61 28.99 -11.17
CA LYS A 62 -22.91 29.49 -10.67
C LYS A 62 -24.01 28.63 -11.29
N LYS A 63 -24.71 27.87 -10.43
CA LYS A 63 -25.70 26.80 -10.71
C LYS A 63 -25.08 25.46 -11.11
N ILE A 64 -24.91 24.58 -10.12
CA ILE A 64 -25.44 23.20 -10.07
C ILE A 64 -25.13 22.67 -8.65
N ASN A 65 -26.07 21.90 -8.10
CA ASN A 65 -26.17 21.34 -6.75
C ASN A 65 -24.86 21.07 -5.99
N LEU A 66 -24.88 21.30 -4.66
CA LEU A 66 -23.88 20.89 -3.67
C LEU A 66 -23.67 19.36 -3.69
N GLN A 67 -22.95 18.84 -4.68
CA GLN A 67 -22.12 17.66 -4.50
C GLN A 67 -20.72 18.20 -4.25
N LYS A 68 -20.20 18.05 -3.02
CA LYS A 68 -18.81 18.40 -2.68
C LYS A 68 -17.90 17.71 -3.69
N LYS A 69 -17.38 18.47 -4.66
CA LYS A 69 -16.41 17.96 -5.64
C LYS A 69 -15.19 17.50 -4.84
N LEU A 70 -14.83 16.22 -4.93
CA LEU A 70 -13.67 15.70 -4.22
C LEU A 70 -12.41 16.45 -4.68
N PRO A 71 -11.44 16.69 -3.78
CA PRO A 71 -10.13 17.18 -4.17
C PRO A 71 -9.50 16.25 -5.21
N GLU A 72 -8.97 16.83 -6.28
CA GLU A 72 -8.33 16.06 -7.36
C GLU A 72 -6.88 15.69 -7.02
N ILE A 73 -6.23 16.45 -6.13
CA ILE A 73 -4.81 16.30 -5.78
C ILE A 73 -4.64 16.34 -4.25
N TYR A 74 -3.72 15.51 -3.74
CA TYR A 74 -3.32 15.45 -2.33
C TYR A 74 -1.80 15.64 -2.21
N GLN A 75 -1.37 16.48 -1.27
CA GLN A 75 0.03 16.58 -0.89
C GLN A 75 0.29 15.64 0.29
N LEU A 76 1.09 14.61 0.06
CA LEU A 76 1.46 13.61 1.06
C LEU A 76 2.69 14.07 1.83
N ALA A 77 2.51 14.44 3.11
CA ALA A 77 3.56 15.05 3.91
C ALA A 77 4.80 14.15 4.10
N THR A 78 4.61 12.83 4.26
CA THR A 78 5.72 11.88 4.42
C THR A 78 6.51 11.67 3.13
N LEU A 79 5.82 11.64 1.97
CA LEU A 79 6.48 11.43 0.69
C LEU A 79 7.00 12.73 0.09
N ASN A 80 6.53 13.88 0.59
CA ASN A 80 6.73 15.20 0.00
C ASN A 80 6.32 15.25 -1.49
N GLU A 81 5.24 14.52 -1.83
CA GLU A 81 4.74 14.37 -3.19
C GLU A 81 3.29 14.83 -3.31
N GLU A 82 2.96 15.37 -4.48
CA GLU A 82 1.58 15.62 -4.90
C GLU A 82 1.08 14.44 -5.73
N VAL A 83 0.00 13.81 -5.26
CA VAL A 83 -0.60 12.66 -5.94
C VAL A 83 -2.03 12.96 -6.34
N ASP A 84 -2.39 12.58 -7.56
CA ASP A 84 -3.78 12.56 -7.99
C ASP A 84 -4.56 11.51 -7.18
N LEU A 85 -5.83 11.79 -6.89
CA LEU A 85 -6.73 10.88 -6.17
C LEU A 85 -6.75 9.46 -6.76
N ARG A 86 -6.53 9.30 -8.07
CA ARG A 86 -6.46 8.01 -8.76
C ARG A 86 -5.30 7.12 -8.30
N TYR A 87 -4.24 7.70 -7.77
CA TYR A 87 -3.06 6.97 -7.27
C TYR A 87 -3.14 6.66 -5.78
N LEU A 88 -4.08 7.28 -5.05
CA LEU A 88 -4.28 6.94 -3.66
C LEU A 88 -4.96 5.57 -3.54
N PRO A 89 -4.59 4.75 -2.55
CA PRO A 89 -5.36 3.58 -2.19
C PRO A 89 -6.76 4.04 -1.78
N THR A 90 -7.69 4.05 -2.74
CA THR A 90 -9.09 4.19 -2.43
C THR A 90 -9.50 2.86 -1.80
N ALA A 91 -9.36 2.79 -0.48
CA ALA A 91 -10.05 1.76 0.30
C ALA A 91 -11.47 1.62 -0.25
N TYR A 92 -11.95 0.38 -0.41
CA TYR A 92 -13.22 0.01 -1.03
C TYR A 92 -14.11 1.20 -1.40
N SER A 93 -14.15 1.56 -2.69
CA SER A 93 -15.02 2.61 -3.22
C SER A 93 -16.49 2.18 -3.12
N THR A 94 -17.03 2.21 -1.91
CA THR A 94 -18.45 2.04 -1.65
C THR A 94 -19.13 3.40 -1.86
N SER A 95 -20.42 3.40 -2.21
CA SER A 95 -21.21 4.63 -2.29
C SER A 95 -21.39 5.35 -0.94
N TYR A 96 -20.86 4.80 0.14
CA TYR A 96 -20.96 5.32 1.50
C TYR A 96 -19.54 5.58 2.02
N PRO A 97 -19.03 6.81 1.93
CA PRO A 97 -17.71 7.12 2.45
C PRO A 97 -17.67 6.90 3.97
N PRO A 98 -16.52 6.47 4.51
CA PRO A 98 -16.35 6.38 5.95
C PRO A 98 -16.49 7.76 6.61
N HIS A 99 -17.03 7.79 7.83
CA HIS A 99 -17.12 9.01 8.63
C HIS A 99 -15.95 9.06 9.62
N PRO A 100 -14.90 9.86 9.37
CA PRO A 100 -13.76 9.92 10.28
C PRO A 100 -14.22 10.32 11.68
N LYS A 101 -13.71 9.62 12.70
CA LYS A 101 -13.99 9.85 14.13
C LYS A 101 -15.44 9.61 14.57
N LEU A 102 -16.33 9.14 13.69
CA LEU A 102 -17.72 8.83 14.02
C LEU A 102 -18.03 7.36 13.72
N CYS A 103 -18.97 6.79 14.47
CA CYS A 103 -19.44 5.44 14.20
C CYS A 103 -20.36 5.41 12.97
N ASP A 104 -20.05 4.56 12.01
CA ASP A 104 -20.85 4.32 10.79
C ASP A 104 -22.18 3.57 11.02
N CYS A 105 -22.43 3.15 12.27
CA CYS A 105 -23.69 2.56 12.69
C CYS A 105 -24.61 3.59 13.36
N CYS A 106 -24.15 4.27 14.41
CA CYS A 106 -24.98 5.16 15.23
C CYS A 106 -24.69 6.65 15.05
N GLY A 107 -23.63 7.02 14.33
CA GLY A 107 -23.24 8.42 14.08
C GLY A 107 -22.57 9.13 15.25
N LEU A 108 -22.42 8.47 16.41
CA LEU A 108 -21.79 9.06 17.59
C LEU A 108 -20.26 9.02 17.50
N PRO A 109 -19.54 9.93 18.19
CA PRO A 109 -18.08 9.94 18.21
C PRO A 109 -17.47 8.60 18.64
N LEU A 110 -16.40 8.21 17.96
CA LEU A 110 -15.56 7.08 18.35
C LEU A 110 -14.57 7.53 19.42
N SER A 111 -14.41 6.72 20.46
CA SER A 111 -13.29 6.80 21.39
C SER A 111 -12.27 5.73 21.01
N ASP A 112 -10.98 6.04 21.15
CA ASP A 112 -9.90 5.12 20.76
C ASP A 112 -10.02 3.75 21.48
N ASP A 113 -10.46 3.75 22.75
CA ASP A 113 -10.53 2.53 23.59
C ASP A 113 -11.74 1.63 23.32
N ASN A 114 -12.74 2.08 22.59
CA ASN A 114 -14.00 1.34 22.38
C ASN A 114 -14.48 1.40 20.94
N SER A 115 -13.55 1.54 20.00
CA SER A 115 -13.84 1.59 18.57
C SER A 115 -12.94 0.67 17.77
N MET A 116 -13.44 0.28 16.60
CA MET A 116 -12.76 -0.54 15.61
C MET A 116 -12.94 0.12 14.25
N VAL A 117 -11.84 0.32 13.53
CA VAL A 117 -11.86 0.82 12.15
C VAL A 117 -11.44 -0.31 11.22
N TYR A 118 -12.28 -0.62 10.23
CA TYR A 118 -11.98 -1.64 9.23
C TYR A 118 -10.98 -1.14 8.19
N VAL A 119 -10.37 -2.06 7.44
CA VAL A 119 -9.52 -1.77 6.26
C VAL A 119 -10.24 -0.90 5.22
N CYS A 120 -11.57 -0.89 5.20
CA CYS A 120 -12.38 -0.01 4.35
C CYS A 120 -12.54 1.43 4.88
N GLY A 121 -11.89 1.76 5.99
CA GLY A 121 -11.98 3.06 6.66
C GLY A 121 -13.21 3.26 7.54
N HIS A 122 -14.23 2.37 7.47
CA HIS A 122 -15.44 2.50 8.28
C HIS A 122 -15.18 2.14 9.75
N GLY A 123 -15.61 3.02 10.65
CA GLY A 123 -15.42 2.93 12.08
C GLY A 123 -16.69 2.56 12.84
N TYR A 124 -16.56 1.70 13.86
CA TYR A 124 -17.68 1.22 14.67
C TYR A 124 -17.31 1.20 16.15
N HIS A 125 -18.24 1.54 17.04
CA HIS A 125 -18.08 1.15 18.45
C HIS A 125 -18.04 -0.37 18.56
N VAL A 126 -17.34 -0.91 19.56
CA VAL A 126 -17.36 -2.36 19.82
C VAL A 126 -18.78 -2.88 20.05
N ALA A 127 -19.66 -2.09 20.69
CA ALA A 127 -21.07 -2.45 20.84
C ALA A 127 -21.89 -2.35 19.53
N CYS A 128 -21.48 -1.47 18.61
CA CYS A 128 -22.11 -1.32 17.30
C CYS A 128 -21.51 -2.28 16.25
N TYR A 129 -20.47 -3.01 16.63
CA TYR A 129 -19.71 -3.89 15.77
C TYR A 129 -20.48 -5.18 15.50
N ASN A 130 -20.79 -5.44 14.25
CA ASN A 130 -21.49 -6.65 13.84
C ASN A 130 -20.56 -7.66 13.12
N LYS A 131 -19.26 -7.66 13.44
CA LYS A 131 -18.23 -8.50 12.79
C LYS A 131 -18.04 -8.30 11.28
N LYS A 132 -18.80 -7.40 10.65
CA LYS A 132 -18.67 -7.04 9.24
C LYS A 132 -19.02 -5.59 8.97
N CYS A 133 -18.36 -4.98 7.98
CA CYS A 133 -18.78 -3.71 7.42
C CYS A 133 -19.93 -3.93 6.41
N LYS A 134 -21.11 -3.37 6.71
CA LYS A 134 -22.31 -3.47 5.87
C LYS A 134 -22.11 -2.91 4.46
N TYR A 135 -21.29 -1.86 4.32
CA TYR A 135 -21.03 -1.21 3.05
C TYR A 135 -20.08 -2.04 2.17
N ARG A 136 -19.03 -2.63 2.77
CA ARG A 136 -18.12 -3.56 2.09
C ARG A 136 -18.85 -4.80 1.59
N GLU A 137 -19.69 -5.40 2.44
CA GLU A 137 -20.47 -6.58 2.06
C GLU A 137 -21.38 -6.29 0.85
N LYS A 138 -22.09 -5.15 0.88
CA LYS A 138 -22.95 -4.73 -0.23
C LYS A 138 -22.15 -4.47 -1.51
N TYR A 139 -20.98 -3.85 -1.39
CA TYR A 139 -20.07 -3.62 -2.51
C TYR A 139 -19.68 -4.93 -3.19
N TYR A 140 -19.21 -5.93 -2.43
CA TYR A 140 -18.85 -7.22 -3.00
C TYR A 140 -20.02 -7.96 -3.61
N LYS A 141 -21.17 -8.00 -2.94
CA LYS A 141 -22.36 -8.65 -3.49
C LYS A 141 -22.74 -8.07 -4.85
N ARG A 142 -22.68 -6.75 -4.98
CA ARG A 142 -22.93 -6.06 -6.25
C ARG A 142 -21.84 -6.35 -7.28
N GLY A 143 -20.57 -6.22 -6.91
CA GLY A 143 -19.45 -6.46 -7.83
C GLY A 143 -19.40 -7.90 -8.35
N ILE A 144 -19.72 -8.90 -7.51
CA ILE A 144 -19.85 -10.30 -7.94
C ILE A 144 -20.96 -10.42 -8.98
N PHE A 145 -22.15 -9.84 -8.71
CA PHE A 145 -23.27 -9.89 -9.64
C PHE A 145 -22.95 -9.21 -10.98
N GLU A 146 -22.34 -8.03 -10.94
CA GLU A 146 -21.93 -7.27 -12.13
C GLU A 146 -20.88 -8.02 -12.95
N ASN A 147 -19.86 -8.58 -12.29
CA ASN A 147 -18.80 -9.35 -12.95
C ASN A 147 -19.32 -10.64 -13.56
N VAL A 148 -20.17 -11.39 -12.84
CA VAL A 148 -20.81 -12.61 -13.35
C VAL A 148 -21.67 -12.28 -14.57
N ASN A 149 -22.50 -11.24 -14.50
CA ASN A 149 -23.33 -10.83 -15.63
C ASN A 149 -22.48 -10.37 -16.84
N SER A 150 -21.39 -9.63 -16.60
CA SER A 150 -20.43 -9.25 -17.65
C SER A 150 -19.76 -10.47 -18.28
N PHE A 151 -19.38 -11.46 -17.47
CA PHE A 151 -18.79 -12.71 -17.93
C PHE A 151 -19.77 -13.53 -18.79
N LEU A 152 -21.01 -13.71 -18.33
CA LEU A 152 -22.06 -14.40 -19.10
C LEU A 152 -22.31 -13.71 -20.45
N LYS A 153 -22.41 -12.38 -20.45
CA LYS A 153 -22.54 -11.60 -21.69
C LYS A 153 -21.36 -11.81 -22.64
N ARG A 154 -20.12 -11.94 -22.14
CA ARG A 154 -18.95 -12.24 -22.98
C ARG A 154 -19.01 -13.65 -23.58
N ILE A 155 -19.44 -14.64 -22.80
CA ILE A 155 -19.65 -16.01 -23.32
C ILE A 155 -20.71 -16.00 -24.42
N GLU A 156 -21.83 -15.31 -24.21
CA GLU A 156 -22.91 -15.20 -25.19
C GLU A 156 -22.48 -14.47 -26.48
N LYS A 157 -21.48 -13.58 -26.41
CA LYS A 157 -21.02 -12.74 -27.53
C LYS A 157 -19.94 -13.41 -28.41
N GLY A 158 -19.37 -14.55 -28.02
CA GLY A 158 -18.31 -15.25 -28.75
C GLY A 158 -16.88 -14.76 -28.44
N GLU A 159 -15.86 -15.38 -29.07
CA GLU A 159 -14.42 -15.20 -28.74
C GLU A 159 -13.94 -13.74 -28.73
N ASN A 160 -13.33 -13.32 -27.62
CA ASN A 160 -12.49 -12.11 -27.58
C ASN A 160 -11.08 -12.49 -28.05
N LYS A 161 -10.57 -11.85 -29.11
CA LYS A 161 -9.18 -11.98 -29.53
C LYS A 161 -8.29 -11.23 -28.55
N LEU A 162 -7.45 -11.93 -27.80
CA LEU A 162 -6.39 -11.34 -26.97
C LEU A 162 -5.25 -10.84 -27.88
N ASN A 163 -4.67 -9.70 -27.53
CA ASN A 163 -3.58 -9.02 -28.23
C ASN A 163 -2.31 -9.02 -27.36
N LYS A 164 -1.15 -8.89 -28.01
CA LYS A 164 0.18 -8.95 -27.36
C LYS A 164 0.43 -7.85 -26.31
N GLU A 165 -0.48 -6.88 -26.20
CA GLU A 165 -0.45 -5.82 -25.19
C GLU A 165 -0.87 -6.30 -23.79
N ASP A 166 -1.44 -7.51 -23.66
CA ASP A 166 -1.91 -8.09 -22.40
C ASP A 166 -0.81 -8.88 -21.64
N LEU A 167 0.45 -8.85 -22.08
CA LEU A 167 1.58 -9.56 -21.48
C LEU A 167 2.69 -8.57 -21.10
N ASP A 168 2.94 -8.42 -19.80
CA ASP A 168 4.06 -7.63 -19.25
C ASP A 168 5.35 -8.48 -19.32
N ASP A 169 6.27 -8.13 -20.22
CA ASP A 169 7.64 -8.67 -20.28
C ASP A 169 8.53 -7.87 -19.31
N ASP A 170 8.86 -8.45 -18.16
CA ASP A 170 9.78 -7.88 -17.17
C ASP A 170 11.08 -8.72 -17.17
N GLU A 171 11.96 -8.43 -18.13
CA GLU A 171 13.29 -9.02 -18.23
C GLU A 171 14.29 -8.02 -17.61
N ASN A 172 14.54 -8.15 -16.31
CA ASN A 172 15.58 -7.41 -15.61
C ASN A 172 16.90 -8.21 -15.63
N ASP A 173 17.80 -7.82 -16.53
CA ASP A 173 19.22 -8.19 -16.48
C ASP A 173 19.93 -7.31 -15.43
N ILE A 174 20.57 -7.93 -14.44
CA ILE A 174 21.43 -7.25 -13.46
C ILE A 174 22.89 -7.61 -13.76
N GLU A 175 23.67 -6.60 -14.13
CA GLU A 175 25.11 -6.66 -14.38
C GLU A 175 25.86 -6.51 -13.04
N GLU A 176 26.71 -7.49 -12.68
CA GLU A 176 27.53 -7.49 -11.45
C GLU A 176 28.82 -6.67 -11.65
N GLY A 177 28.97 -5.59 -10.88
CA GLY A 177 30.21 -4.84 -10.72
C GLY A 177 31.01 -5.31 -9.51
N VAL A 178 32.26 -5.70 -9.74
CA VAL A 178 33.22 -6.15 -8.70
C VAL A 178 34.22 -5.03 -8.44
N ASP A 179 34.08 -4.29 -7.33
CA ASP A 179 35.17 -3.68 -6.51
C ASP A 179 34.59 -2.74 -5.41
N GLU A 180 34.12 -3.26 -4.26
CA GLU A 180 33.63 -2.38 -3.18
C GLU A 180 33.79 -2.92 -1.72
N VAL A 181 34.60 -3.95 -1.51
CA VAL A 181 34.64 -4.72 -0.24
C VAL A 181 35.11 -3.90 0.99
N SER A 182 35.86 -2.80 0.82
CA SER A 182 36.42 -2.04 1.97
C SER A 182 35.56 -0.85 2.43
N GLU A 183 34.75 -0.27 1.54
CA GLU A 183 33.79 0.78 1.90
C GLU A 183 32.48 0.16 2.43
N GLU A 184 32.06 -1.00 1.91
CA GLU A 184 30.92 -1.77 2.41
C GLU A 184 31.03 -2.10 3.91
N ILE A 185 32.22 -2.44 4.42
CA ILE A 185 32.41 -2.81 5.84
C ILE A 185 32.23 -1.61 6.77
N LYS A 186 32.69 -0.42 6.36
CA LYS A 186 32.50 0.81 7.16
C LYS A 186 31.06 1.25 7.17
N GLU A 187 30.40 1.20 6.01
CA GLU A 187 28.98 1.52 5.88
C GLU A 187 28.12 0.55 6.69
N ALA A 188 28.47 -0.74 6.74
CA ALA A 188 27.76 -1.73 7.53
C ALA A 188 27.84 -1.45 9.04
N LEU A 189 29.03 -1.15 9.58
CA LEU A 189 29.18 -0.81 10.99
C LEU A 189 28.43 0.48 11.38
N ASP A 190 28.47 1.50 10.53
CA ASP A 190 27.73 2.75 10.72
C ASP A 190 26.20 2.52 10.68
N THR A 191 25.73 1.67 9.77
CA THR A 191 24.32 1.29 9.65
C THR A 191 23.82 0.57 10.90
N SER A 192 24.60 -0.39 11.42
CA SER A 192 24.24 -1.14 12.64
C SER A 192 24.12 -0.21 13.86
N PHE A 193 25.04 0.75 14.02
CA PHE A 193 24.99 1.73 15.12
C PHE A 193 23.75 2.65 15.02
N LYS A 194 23.45 3.15 13.81
CA LYS A 194 22.26 3.97 13.56
C LYS A 194 20.97 3.18 13.82
N LEU A 195 20.92 1.93 13.38
CA LEU A 195 19.77 1.06 13.60
C LEU A 195 19.51 0.84 15.09
N ALA A 196 20.55 0.55 15.88
CA ALA A 196 20.41 0.39 17.32
C ALA A 196 19.88 1.67 18.00
N ALA A 197 20.34 2.85 17.58
CA ALA A 197 19.85 4.12 18.08
C ALA A 197 18.37 4.37 17.72
N GLU A 198 17.96 4.10 16.48
CA GLU A 198 16.57 4.24 16.06
C GLU A 198 15.64 3.29 16.81
N ILE A 199 16.05 2.04 17.01
CA ILE A 199 15.28 1.05 17.79
C ILE A 199 15.03 1.55 19.22
N TYR A 200 16.04 2.13 19.87
CA TYR A 200 15.91 2.70 21.21
C TYR A 200 14.90 3.86 21.25
N ASN A 201 14.79 4.64 20.17
CA ASN A 201 13.91 5.80 20.10
C ASN A 201 12.44 5.46 19.77
N ILE A 202 12.11 4.20 19.43
CA ILE A 202 10.72 3.80 19.11
C ILE A 202 9.77 4.06 20.29
N GLU A 203 10.24 3.91 21.52
CA GLU A 203 9.44 4.17 22.73
C GLU A 203 9.03 5.65 22.89
N HIS A 204 9.63 6.54 22.08
CA HIS A 204 9.42 7.98 22.12
C HIS A 204 8.64 8.52 20.92
N TRP A 205 8.12 7.65 20.05
CA TRP A 205 7.24 8.03 18.95
C TRP A 205 5.84 8.34 19.49
#